data_AF-K1UFB8-F1
#
_entry.id   AF-K1UFB8-F1
#
_cell.length_a   1.000
_cell.length_b   1.000
_cell.length_c   1.000
_cell.angle_alpha   90.00
_cell.angle_beta   90.00
_cell.angle_gamma   90.00
#
_symmetry.space_group_name_H-M   'P 1'
#
loop_
_entity.id
_entity.type
_entity.pdbx_description
1 polymer ?
#
loop_
_entity_poly.entity_id
_entity_poly.type
_entity_poly.pdbx_seq_one_letter_code
_entity_poly.pdbx_strand_id
1 'polypeptide(L)'
;MKIKTLVAVLLLSGGATSTFAQTENCNSNSSISHEAVRAGNFKDAYAPCMAVLKDCPTLRYYTFTDAQKILVGFLSQIKDRNSADYKKYFDELMDVYDLRMKYIPEFIGKGMKGVPSVADALGAKAVDYLQFAPAPDLNTAYNWLKESVHARKGCYQRCGVA
;
A
#
# COMPACT_ATOMS: atom_id res chain seq x y z
N MET A 1 45.98 36.38 -1.55
CA MET A 1 44.90 36.98 -0.72
C MET A 1 43.72 37.24 -1.67
N LYS A 2 42.69 36.39 -1.78
CA LYS A 2 41.52 36.11 -0.90
C LYS A 2 40.61 37.33 -0.63
N ILE A 3 39.65 37.56 -1.54
CA ILE A 3 38.37 38.30 -1.33
C ILE A 3 37.30 37.43 -2.03
N LYS A 4 36.61 36.55 -1.29
CA LYS A 4 35.40 36.77 -0.46
C LYS A 4 34.11 36.82 -1.29
N THR A 5 33.58 35.62 -1.51
CA THR A 5 32.18 35.19 -1.50
C THR A 5 31.10 36.28 -1.41
N LEU A 6 30.25 36.36 -2.43
CA LEU A 6 28.89 36.87 -2.32
C LEU A 6 27.94 35.88 -3.01
N VAL A 7 27.43 34.93 -2.21
CA VAL A 7 26.29 34.08 -2.56
C VAL A 7 25.05 34.94 -2.40
N ALA A 8 24.45 35.35 -3.51
CA ALA A 8 23.09 35.85 -3.52
C ALA A 8 22.15 34.67 -3.29
N VAL A 9 21.85 34.42 -2.03
CA VAL A 9 20.76 33.55 -1.59
C VAL A 9 19.45 34.17 -2.10
N LEU A 10 18.98 33.72 -3.26
CA LEU A 10 17.56 33.83 -3.59
C LEU A 10 16.81 32.84 -2.69
N LEU A 11 16.48 33.35 -1.50
CA LEU A 11 15.31 32.94 -0.74
C LEU A 11 14.07 33.24 -1.60
N LEU A 12 13.80 32.38 -2.59
CA LEU A 12 12.45 32.23 -3.09
C LEU A 12 11.71 31.37 -2.07
N SER A 13 11.23 32.07 -1.04
CA SER A 13 9.88 31.87 -0.49
C SER A 13 9.35 30.45 -0.70
N GLY A 14 9.67 29.57 0.25
CA GLY A 14 8.89 28.38 0.54
C GLY A 14 7.49 28.80 0.97
N GLY A 15 6.66 29.16 0.00
CA GLY A 15 5.23 29.39 0.14
C GLY A 15 4.51 28.05 0.02
N ALA A 16 3.83 27.66 1.08
CA ALA A 16 3.03 26.44 1.20
C ALA A 16 1.85 26.42 0.23
N THR A 17 2.07 26.07 -1.04
CA THR A 17 1.01 25.86 -2.04
C THR A 17 0.85 24.42 -2.50
N SER A 18 1.71 23.49 -2.08
CA SER A 18 1.63 22.08 -2.51
C SER A 18 0.55 21.25 -1.81
N THR A 19 0.05 21.67 -0.64
CA THR A 19 -0.93 20.85 0.11
C THR A 19 -2.34 20.88 -0.49
N PHE A 20 -2.72 21.91 -1.24
CA PHE A 20 -4.06 22.01 -1.82
C PHE A 20 -4.14 21.32 -3.20
N ALA A 21 -3.13 21.46 -4.05
CA ALA A 21 -3.11 20.83 -5.38
C ALA A 21 -2.92 19.30 -5.31
N GLN A 22 -2.13 18.78 -4.35
CA GLN A 22 -2.03 17.33 -4.14
C GLN A 22 -3.32 16.74 -3.55
N THR A 23 -4.00 17.44 -2.63
CA THR A 23 -5.23 16.93 -1.99
C THR A 23 -6.41 16.84 -2.96
N GLU A 24 -6.61 17.84 -3.83
CA GLU A 24 -7.65 17.79 -4.87
C GLU A 24 -7.41 16.61 -5.84
N ASN A 25 -6.16 16.43 -6.28
CA ASN A 25 -5.79 15.31 -7.14
C ASN A 25 -5.96 13.96 -6.44
N CYS A 26 -5.64 13.85 -5.15
CA CYS A 26 -5.80 12.61 -4.40
C CYS A 26 -7.27 12.22 -4.19
N ASN A 27 -8.16 13.17 -3.86
CA ASN A 27 -9.59 12.86 -3.74
C ASN A 27 -10.20 12.42 -5.08
N SER A 28 -9.87 13.15 -6.16
CA SER A 28 -10.32 12.80 -7.51
C SER A 28 -9.79 11.44 -7.96
N ASN A 29 -8.48 11.22 -7.86
CA ASN A 29 -7.85 9.94 -8.21
C ASN A 29 -8.39 8.78 -7.37
N SER A 30 -8.61 9.00 -6.06
CA SER A 30 -9.17 7.97 -5.18
C SER A 30 -10.59 7.57 -5.62
N SER A 31 -11.42 8.55 -5.98
CA SER A 31 -12.77 8.28 -6.49
C SER A 31 -12.74 7.56 -7.83
N ILE A 32 -11.92 8.03 -8.78
CA ILE A 32 -11.79 7.43 -10.11
C ILE A 32 -11.31 6.00 -10.02
N SER A 33 -10.24 5.75 -9.26
CA SER A 33 -9.70 4.40 -9.09
C SER A 33 -10.72 3.47 -8.44
N HIS A 34 -11.43 3.94 -7.42
CA HIS A 34 -12.39 3.11 -6.69
C HIS A 34 -13.54 2.64 -7.58
N GLU A 35 -14.14 3.56 -8.35
CA GLU A 35 -15.22 3.23 -9.28
C GLU A 35 -14.73 2.32 -10.42
N ALA A 36 -13.53 2.56 -10.96
CA ALA A 36 -12.93 1.70 -11.97
C ALA A 36 -12.67 0.27 -11.44
N VAL A 37 -12.21 0.12 -10.20
CA VAL A 37 -12.07 -1.21 -9.55
C VAL A 37 -13.42 -1.89 -9.38
N ARG A 38 -14.46 -1.16 -8.95
CA ARG A 38 -15.82 -1.70 -8.82
C ARG A 38 -16.39 -2.17 -10.15
N ALA A 39 -16.03 -1.49 -11.25
CA ALA A 39 -16.39 -1.88 -12.61
C ALA A 39 -15.51 -3.03 -13.17
N GLY A 40 -14.50 -3.51 -12.43
CA GLY A 40 -13.54 -4.50 -12.90
C GLY A 40 -12.55 -3.98 -13.95
N ASN A 41 -12.50 -2.66 -14.16
CA ASN A 41 -11.62 -2.01 -15.11
C ASN A 41 -10.26 -1.67 -14.46
N PHE A 42 -9.45 -2.70 -14.22
CA PHE A 42 -8.17 -2.56 -13.52
C PHE A 42 -7.12 -1.75 -14.28
N LYS A 43 -7.18 -1.73 -15.62
CA LYS A 43 -6.25 -0.95 -16.45
C LYS A 43 -6.38 0.54 -16.17
N ASP A 44 -7.61 1.04 -16.15
CA ASP A 44 -7.89 2.45 -15.90
C ASP A 44 -7.79 2.81 -14.41
N ALA A 45 -7.98 1.83 -13.52
CA ALA A 45 -7.85 2.03 -12.09
C ALA A 45 -6.39 2.14 -11.61
N TYR A 46 -5.44 1.48 -12.29
CA TYR A 46 -4.08 1.30 -11.80
C TYR A 46 -3.32 2.61 -11.55
N ALA A 47 -3.20 3.47 -12.57
CA ALA A 47 -2.47 4.73 -12.45
C ALA A 47 -3.03 5.65 -11.35
N PRO A 48 -4.35 5.95 -11.30
CA PRO A 48 -4.88 6.79 -10.23
C PRO A 48 -4.76 6.14 -8.85
N CYS A 49 -4.91 4.81 -8.74
CA CYS A 49 -4.75 4.11 -7.46
C CYS A 49 -3.31 4.22 -6.91
N MET A 50 -2.31 3.94 -7.76
CA MET A 50 -0.90 4.03 -7.38
C MET A 50 -0.47 5.47 -7.04
N ALA A 51 -1.05 6.46 -7.73
CA ALA A 51 -0.84 7.87 -7.39
C ALA A 51 -1.34 8.20 -5.98
N VAL A 52 -2.55 7.73 -5.61
CA VAL A 52 -3.09 7.95 -4.24
C VAL A 52 -2.23 7.26 -3.19
N LEU A 53 -1.77 6.04 -3.43
CA LEU A 53 -0.87 5.35 -2.48
C LEU A 53 0.44 6.09 -2.27
N LYS A 54 0.99 6.70 -3.32
CA LYS A 54 2.25 7.44 -3.26
C LYS A 54 2.07 8.80 -2.59
N ASP A 55 1.08 9.57 -3.01
CA ASP A 55 0.96 10.98 -2.64
C ASP A 55 0.11 11.17 -1.37
N CYS A 56 -0.89 10.33 -1.15
CA CYS A 56 -1.84 10.43 -0.03
C CYS A 56 -2.22 9.06 0.57
N PRO A 57 -1.26 8.25 1.06
CA PRO A 57 -1.50 6.87 1.54
C PRO A 57 -2.51 6.75 2.69
N THR A 58 -2.75 7.85 3.40
CA THR A 58 -3.59 7.91 4.60
C THR A 58 -4.97 8.51 4.33
N LEU A 59 -5.30 8.79 3.06
CA LEU A 59 -6.56 9.44 2.66
C LEU A 59 -7.74 8.50 2.87
N ARG A 60 -7.70 7.31 2.25
CA ARG A 60 -8.75 6.29 2.32
C ARG A 60 -8.12 4.91 2.48
N TYR A 61 -8.61 4.16 3.47
CA TYR A 61 -8.08 2.81 3.72
C TYR A 61 -8.39 1.84 2.56
N TYR A 62 -9.50 2.02 1.85
CA TYR A 62 -9.88 1.14 0.73
C TYR A 62 -8.87 1.18 -0.42
N THR A 63 -8.04 2.23 -0.54
CA THR A 63 -7.06 2.34 -1.61
C THR A 63 -6.07 1.16 -1.57
N PHE A 64 -5.70 0.67 -0.39
CA PHE A 64 -4.85 -0.53 -0.27
C PHE A 64 -5.55 -1.78 -0.78
N THR A 65 -6.84 -1.95 -0.49
CA THR A 65 -7.62 -3.10 -0.96
C THR A 65 -7.89 -3.04 -2.47
N ASP A 66 -8.05 -1.85 -3.02
CA ASP A 66 -8.23 -1.63 -4.45
C ASP A 66 -6.94 -1.90 -5.22
N ALA A 67 -5.79 -1.40 -4.73
CA ALA A 67 -4.49 -1.71 -5.30
C ALA A 67 -4.19 -3.21 -5.30
N GLN A 68 -4.49 -3.92 -4.21
CA GLN A 68 -4.38 -5.39 -4.15
C GLN A 68 -5.23 -6.06 -5.23
N LYS A 69 -6.51 -5.67 -5.38
CA LYS A 69 -7.40 -6.23 -6.41
C LYS A 69 -6.88 -5.98 -7.83
N ILE A 70 -6.38 -4.77 -8.10
CA ILE A 70 -5.82 -4.40 -9.41
C ILE A 70 -4.61 -5.28 -9.74
N LEU A 71 -3.65 -5.36 -8.81
CA LEU A 71 -2.39 -6.10 -9.02
C LEU A 71 -2.63 -7.60 -9.12
N VAL A 72 -3.47 -8.18 -8.26
CA VAL A 72 -3.92 -9.57 -8.36
C VAL A 72 -4.65 -9.81 -9.69
N GLY A 73 -5.47 -8.87 -10.13
CA GLY A 73 -6.15 -8.91 -11.43
C GLY A 73 -5.19 -8.99 -12.61
N PHE A 74 -4.11 -8.20 -12.61
CA PHE A 74 -3.06 -8.27 -13.63
C PHE A 74 -2.26 -9.58 -13.55
N LEU A 75 -1.82 -9.98 -12.35
CA LEU A 75 -1.08 -11.22 -12.13
C LEU A 75 -1.87 -12.46 -12.58
N SER A 76 -3.19 -12.45 -12.41
CA SER A 76 -4.06 -13.56 -12.81
C SER A 76 -4.26 -13.66 -14.33
N GLN A 77 -4.01 -12.59 -15.09
CA GLN A 77 -4.13 -12.56 -16.55
C GLN A 77 -2.81 -12.90 -17.26
N ILE A 78 -1.67 -12.72 -16.59
CA ILE A 78 -0.35 -13.00 -17.15
C ILE A 78 -0.01 -14.48 -16.94
N LYS A 79 0.16 -15.20 -18.05
CA LYS A 79 0.52 -16.64 -18.01
C LYS A 79 1.98 -16.88 -17.68
N ASP A 80 2.87 -16.03 -18.19
CA ASP A 80 4.30 -16.16 -17.96
C ASP A 80 4.71 -15.50 -16.64
N ARG A 81 4.89 -16.32 -15.61
CA ARG A 81 5.29 -15.90 -14.26
C ARG A 81 6.72 -15.37 -14.18
N ASN A 82 7.53 -15.55 -15.22
CA ASN A 82 8.90 -15.05 -15.31
C ASN A 82 9.00 -13.76 -16.13
N SER A 83 7.89 -13.27 -16.69
CA SER A 83 7.88 -12.01 -17.44
C SER A 83 8.19 -10.82 -16.54
N ALA A 84 8.77 -9.76 -17.15
CA ALA A 84 9.07 -8.53 -16.45
C ALA A 84 7.82 -7.89 -15.84
N ASP A 85 6.68 -7.93 -16.54
CA ASP A 85 5.40 -7.42 -16.05
C ASP A 85 4.90 -8.21 -14.84
N TYR A 86 4.99 -9.54 -14.87
CA TYR A 86 4.59 -10.36 -13.72
C TYR A 86 5.42 -10.03 -12.49
N LYS A 87 6.75 -9.96 -12.66
CA LYS A 87 7.66 -9.60 -11.56
C LYS A 87 7.36 -8.21 -11.02
N LYS A 88 7.15 -7.23 -11.90
CA LYS A 88 6.80 -5.86 -11.52
C LYS A 88 5.52 -5.82 -10.68
N TYR A 89 4.42 -6.40 -11.16
CA TYR A 89 3.15 -6.36 -10.43
C TYR A 89 3.19 -7.18 -9.13
N PHE A 90 3.99 -8.24 -9.08
CA PHE A 90 4.20 -9.01 -7.86
C PHE A 90 4.99 -8.20 -6.82
N ASP A 91 6.08 -7.56 -7.21
CA ASP A 91 6.88 -6.71 -6.32
C ASP A 91 6.03 -5.54 -5.79
N GLU A 92 5.28 -4.88 -6.68
CA GLU A 92 4.33 -3.82 -6.28
C GLU A 92 3.24 -4.35 -5.32
N LEU A 93 2.75 -5.58 -5.50
CA LEU A 93 1.77 -6.17 -4.59
C LEU A 93 2.36 -6.34 -3.18
N MET A 94 3.61 -6.80 -3.10
CA MET A 94 4.32 -6.94 -1.82
C MET A 94 4.55 -5.57 -1.16
N ASP A 95 4.92 -4.56 -1.94
CA ASP A 95 5.09 -3.18 -1.46
C ASP A 95 3.77 -2.58 -0.95
N VAL A 96 2.65 -2.84 -1.63
CA VAL A 96 1.31 -2.42 -1.17
C VAL A 96 0.97 -3.04 0.18
N TYR A 97 1.30 -4.32 0.39
CA TYR A 97 1.12 -4.95 1.70
C TYR A 97 2.00 -4.32 2.79
N ASP A 98 3.25 -4.00 2.48
CA ASP A 98 4.16 -3.35 3.43
C ASP A 98 3.71 -1.92 3.77
N LEU A 99 3.29 -1.15 2.78
CA LEU A 99 2.69 0.18 2.99
C LEU A 99 1.39 0.07 3.81
N ARG A 100 0.53 -0.89 3.51
CA ARG A 100 -0.69 -1.14 4.29
C ARG A 100 -0.37 -1.40 5.75
N MET A 101 0.57 -2.30 6.04
CA MET A 101 1.01 -2.59 7.41
C MET A 101 1.58 -1.37 8.11
N LYS A 102 2.37 -0.55 7.41
CA LYS A 102 2.92 0.71 7.91
C LYS A 102 1.84 1.71 8.32
N TYR A 103 0.75 1.84 7.56
CA TYR A 103 -0.27 2.87 7.79
C TYR A 103 -1.50 2.41 8.59
N ILE A 104 -1.70 1.11 8.81
CA ILE A 104 -2.79 0.58 9.66
C ILE A 104 -2.89 1.31 11.02
N PRO A 105 -1.80 1.50 11.78
CA PRO A 105 -1.87 2.18 13.08
C PRO A 105 -2.45 3.60 13.00
N GLU A 106 -2.18 4.33 11.91
CA GLU A 106 -2.70 5.68 11.72
C GLU A 106 -4.21 5.68 11.48
N PHE A 107 -4.73 4.73 10.68
CA PHE A 107 -6.17 4.62 10.46
C PHE A 107 -6.92 4.20 11.74
N ILE A 108 -6.32 3.29 12.52
CA ILE A 108 -6.86 2.92 13.84
C ILE A 108 -6.84 4.15 14.77
N GLY A 109 -5.75 4.92 14.79
CA GLY A 109 -5.63 6.15 15.58
C GLY A 109 -6.66 7.23 15.20
N LYS A 110 -7.08 7.27 13.92
CA LYS A 110 -8.18 8.12 13.42
C LYS A 110 -9.57 7.60 13.78
N GLY A 111 -9.68 6.50 14.52
CA GLY A 111 -10.96 5.92 14.97
C GLY A 111 -11.71 5.15 13.88
N MET A 112 -11.04 4.75 12.79
CA MET A 112 -11.68 4.01 11.72
C MET A 112 -12.02 2.58 12.18
N LYS A 113 -13.31 2.24 12.17
CA LYS A 113 -13.79 0.90 12.50
C LYS A 113 -13.60 -0.06 11.31
N GLY A 114 -13.27 -1.31 11.60
CA GLY A 114 -13.13 -2.36 10.58
C GLY A 114 -11.77 -2.37 9.87
N VAL A 115 -10.81 -1.54 10.30
CA VAL A 115 -9.42 -1.66 9.85
C VAL A 115 -8.81 -2.90 10.50
N PRO A 116 -8.31 -3.87 9.70
CA PRO A 116 -7.67 -5.07 10.21
C PRO A 116 -6.37 -4.73 10.93
N SER A 117 -5.93 -5.63 11.81
CA SER A 117 -4.66 -5.46 12.49
C SER A 117 -3.47 -5.63 11.52
N VAL A 118 -2.29 -5.14 11.93
CA VAL A 118 -1.04 -5.38 11.19
C VAL A 118 -0.80 -6.89 11.01
N ALA A 119 -1.12 -7.69 12.03
CA ALA A 119 -1.03 -9.14 11.97
C ALA A 119 -1.96 -9.75 10.92
N ASP A 120 -3.19 -9.27 10.79
CA ASP A 120 -4.12 -9.75 9.76
C ASP A 120 -3.62 -9.37 8.35
N ALA A 121 -3.06 -8.17 8.20
CA ALA A 121 -2.45 -7.74 6.93
C ALA A 121 -1.20 -8.57 6.58
N LEU A 122 -0.37 -8.94 7.56
CA LEU A 122 0.77 -9.85 7.37
C LEU A 122 0.32 -11.25 6.93
N GLY A 123 -0.76 -11.76 7.54
CA GLY A 123 -1.36 -13.03 7.14
C GLY A 123 -1.86 -13.02 5.69
N ALA A 124 -2.55 -11.94 5.30
CA ALA A 124 -2.99 -11.74 3.92
C ALA A 124 -1.81 -11.64 2.93
N LYS A 125 -0.76 -10.89 3.29
CA LYS A 125 0.50 -10.82 2.51
C LYS A 125 1.08 -12.20 2.27
N ALA A 126 1.15 -13.03 3.32
CA ALA A 126 1.74 -14.37 3.22
C ALA A 126 0.92 -15.31 2.32
N VAL A 127 -0.41 -15.22 2.35
CA VAL A 127 -1.29 -15.99 1.46
C VAL A 127 -1.09 -15.58 0.00
N ASP A 128 -1.11 -14.29 -0.30
CA ASP A 128 -0.89 -13.80 -1.66
C ASP A 128 0.55 -14.05 -2.14
N TYR A 129 1.54 -13.98 -1.24
CA TYR A 129 2.91 -14.36 -1.55
C TYR A 129 2.99 -15.83 -1.99
N LEU A 130 2.39 -16.76 -1.24
CA LEU A 130 2.37 -18.18 -1.61
C LEU A 130 1.68 -18.42 -2.95
N GLN A 131 0.59 -17.69 -3.21
CA GLN A 131 -0.19 -17.84 -4.43
C GLN A 131 0.52 -17.25 -5.66
N PHE A 132 1.12 -16.05 -5.51
CA PHE A 132 1.58 -15.25 -6.64
C PHE A 132 3.10 -15.15 -6.78
N ALA A 133 3.90 -15.59 -5.81
CA ALA A 133 5.36 -15.62 -6.00
C ALA A 133 5.74 -16.62 -7.12
N PRO A 134 6.59 -16.22 -8.09
CA PRO A 134 7.09 -17.13 -9.11
C PRO A 134 7.81 -18.35 -8.52
N ALA A 135 8.59 -18.12 -7.46
CA ALA A 135 9.28 -19.13 -6.66
C ALA A 135 9.16 -18.76 -5.17
N PRO A 136 8.12 -19.23 -4.45
CA PRO A 136 7.91 -18.88 -3.05
C PRO A 136 8.94 -19.54 -2.14
N ASP A 137 9.52 -18.77 -1.21
CA ASP A 137 10.21 -19.32 -0.04
C ASP A 137 9.17 -19.66 1.04
N LEU A 138 8.96 -20.97 1.21
CA LEU A 138 8.00 -21.50 2.19
C LEU A 138 8.39 -21.17 3.64
N ASN A 139 9.68 -20.99 3.95
CA ASN A 139 10.10 -20.61 5.30
C ASN A 139 9.71 -19.17 5.60
N THR A 140 9.93 -18.25 4.65
CA THR A 140 9.49 -16.86 4.75
C THR A 140 7.97 -16.78 4.94
N ALA A 141 7.21 -17.47 4.09
CA ALA A 141 5.74 -17.50 4.20
C ALA A 141 5.26 -18.10 5.53
N TYR A 142 5.86 -19.21 5.97
CA TYR A 142 5.55 -19.84 7.25
C TYR A 142 5.82 -18.90 8.42
N ASN A 143 6.94 -18.18 8.42
CA ASN A 143 7.28 -17.24 9.48
C ASN A 143 6.27 -16.09 9.57
N TRP A 144 5.88 -15.52 8.42
CA TRP A 144 4.83 -14.48 8.38
C TRP A 144 3.47 -14.99 8.87
N LEU A 145 3.06 -16.19 8.46
CA LEU A 145 1.81 -16.81 8.94
C LEU A 145 1.86 -17.09 10.44
N LYS A 146 2.99 -17.62 10.92
CA LYS A 146 3.22 -17.91 12.33
C LYS A 146 3.13 -16.63 13.16
N GLU A 147 3.81 -15.57 12.75
CA GLU A 147 3.75 -14.25 13.41
C GLU A 147 2.32 -13.69 13.45
N SER A 148 1.62 -13.72 12.31
CA SER A 148 0.22 -13.30 12.20
C SER A 148 -0.68 -14.01 13.21
N VAL A 149 -0.59 -15.35 13.31
CA VAL A 149 -1.40 -16.15 14.23
C VAL A 149 -1.02 -15.92 15.70
N HIS A 150 0.27 -15.82 16.02
CA HIS A 150 0.70 -15.57 17.40
C HIS A 150 0.25 -14.20 17.91
N ALA A 151 0.33 -13.17 17.07
CA ALA A 151 -0.18 -11.84 17.41
C ALA A 151 -1.69 -11.87 17.69
N ARG A 152 -2.47 -12.65 16.93
CA ARG A 152 -3.89 -12.88 17.22
C ARG A 152 -4.14 -13.64 18.52
N LYS A 153 -3.37 -14.68 18.82
CA LYS A 153 -3.48 -15.41 20.10
C LYS A 153 -3.16 -14.51 21.30
N GLY A 154 -2.11 -13.69 21.19
CA GLY A 154 -1.77 -12.69 22.20
C GLY A 154 -2.85 -11.63 22.39
N CYS A 155 -3.51 -11.21 21.30
CA CYS A 155 -4.68 -10.32 21.35
C CYS A 155 -5.87 -11.01 22.03
N TYR A 156 -6.19 -12.26 21.67
CA TYR A 156 -7.26 -13.04 22.29
C TYR A 156 -7.05 -13.22 23.82
N GLN A 157 -5.82 -13.52 24.25
CA GLN A 157 -5.48 -13.62 25.68
C GLN A 157 -5.48 -12.27 26.41
N ARG A 158 -5.21 -11.15 25.73
CA ARG A 158 -5.31 -9.79 26.33
C ARG A 158 -6.71 -9.21 26.33
N CYS A 159 -7.54 -9.57 25.36
CA CYS A 159 -8.89 -9.04 25.20
C CYS A 159 -9.95 -9.81 26.00
N GLY A 160 -9.55 -10.80 26.81
CA GLY A 160 -10.40 -11.38 27.84
C GLY A 160 -11.70 -11.99 27.34
N VAL A 161 -11.67 -12.77 26.26
CA VAL A 161 -12.82 -13.57 25.83
C VAL A 161 -12.61 -15.01 26.29
N ALA A 162 -12.78 -15.23 27.59
CA ALA A 162 -13.08 -16.53 28.18
C ALA A 162 -14.58 -16.57 28.51
#